data_AF-A0A7W1HB89-F1
#
_entry.id   AF-A0A7W1HB89-F1
#
_cell.length_a   1.000
_cell.length_b   1.000
_cell.length_c   1.000
_cell.angle_alpha   90.00
_cell.angle_beta   90.00
_cell.angle_gamma   90.00
#
_symmetry.space_group_name_H-M   'P 1'
#
loop_
_entity.id
_entity.type
_entity.pdbx_description
1 polymer ?
#
loop_
_entity_poly.entity_id
_entity_poly.type
_entity_poly.pdbx_seq_one_letter_code
_entity_poly.pdbx_strand_id
1 'polypeptide(L)'
;MDPRALPGVAICVRALPPGEEQSPFAHAVLDGIRGEYPFTSISHSGHLIAAAAADRPVGIDVEATKPGRPWRAIAIRTWGSEPASEKEFYELWTLHEALFKARGEGLSSANCQLPTWIVTPLQTPPDYKGTLVVEKS
;
A
#
# COMPACT_ATOMS: atom_id res chain seq x y z
N MET A 1 -13.77 7.34 0.28
CA MET A 1 -13.88 7.34 -1.20
C MET A 1 -13.60 5.92 -1.67
N ASP A 2 -14.34 5.35 -2.62
CA ASP A 2 -14.00 4.03 -3.16
C ASP A 2 -12.75 4.18 -4.04
N PRO A 3 -11.63 3.51 -3.74
CA PRO A 3 -10.40 3.66 -4.53
C PRO A 3 -10.55 3.17 -5.98
N ARG A 4 -11.55 2.33 -6.29
CA ARG A 4 -11.89 1.91 -7.67
C ARG A 4 -12.60 3.00 -8.47
N ALA A 5 -13.04 4.08 -7.83
CA ALA A 5 -13.68 5.21 -8.49
C ALA A 5 -12.69 6.29 -8.95
N LEU A 6 -11.38 6.11 -8.71
CA LEU A 6 -10.34 7.04 -9.17
C LEU A 6 -10.05 6.79 -10.66
N PRO A 7 -10.22 7.78 -11.54
CA PRO A 7 -9.91 7.62 -12.96
C PRO A 7 -8.41 7.39 -13.15
N GLY A 8 -8.09 6.45 -14.04
CA GLY A 8 -6.70 6.07 -14.37
C GLY A 8 -6.06 5.13 -13.36
N VAL A 9 -6.80 4.61 -12.38
CA VAL A 9 -6.27 3.72 -11.32
C VAL A 9 -6.99 2.37 -11.37
N ALA A 10 -6.22 1.29 -11.34
CA ALA A 10 -6.74 -0.08 -11.24
C ALA A 10 -6.11 -0.78 -10.03
N ILE A 11 -6.93 -1.48 -9.24
CA ILE A 11 -6.51 -2.09 -7.97
C ILE A 11 -7.08 -3.50 -7.87
N CYS A 12 -6.23 -4.44 -7.48
CA CYS A 12 -6.62 -5.79 -7.13
C CYS A 12 -6.16 -6.09 -5.70
N VAL A 13 -7.07 -6.58 -4.85
CA VAL A 13 -6.75 -7.08 -3.51
C VAL A 13 -7.32 -8.49 -3.40
N ARG A 14 -6.46 -9.47 -3.10
CA ARG A 14 -6.84 -10.89 -3.05
C ARG A 14 -6.28 -11.55 -1.79
N ALA A 15 -7.15 -12.23 -1.05
CA ALA A 15 -6.74 -13.17 -0.02
C ALA A 15 -6.41 -14.52 -0.67
N LEU A 16 -5.28 -15.11 -0.30
CA LEU A 16 -4.85 -16.44 -0.72
C LEU A 16 -5.21 -17.45 0.37
N PRO A 17 -5.94 -18.54 0.06
CA PRO A 17 -6.20 -19.57 1.04
C PRO A 17 -4.89 -20.25 1.50
N PRO A 18 -4.82 -20.75 2.75
CA PRO A 18 -3.63 -21.48 3.21
C PRO A 18 -3.37 -22.72 2.36
N GLY A 19 -2.14 -22.87 1.85
CA GLY A 19 -1.71 -24.06 1.11
C GLY A 19 -1.90 -24.00 -0.42
N GLU A 20 -2.45 -22.93 -0.99
CA GLU A 20 -2.33 -22.69 -2.44
C GLU A 20 -0.93 -22.16 -2.77
N GLU A 21 -0.11 -22.98 -3.42
CA GLU A 21 1.13 -22.54 -4.06
C GLU A 21 0.75 -21.61 -5.22
N GLN A 22 1.44 -20.47 -5.32
CA GLN A 22 1.22 -19.54 -6.42
C GLN A 22 1.45 -20.28 -7.74
N SER A 23 0.48 -20.25 -8.66
CA SER A 23 0.87 -20.26 -10.05
C SER A 23 1.68 -18.97 -10.25
N PRO A 24 2.95 -19.03 -10.70
CA PRO A 24 3.72 -17.82 -11.03
C PRO A 24 3.05 -16.95 -12.12
N PHE A 25 1.92 -17.43 -12.67
CA PHE A 25 1.09 -16.79 -13.68
C PHE A 25 -0.33 -16.47 -13.19
N ALA A 26 -0.55 -16.19 -11.90
CA ALA A 26 -1.83 -15.61 -11.46
C ALA A 26 -1.97 -14.18 -12.05
N HIS A 27 -2.44 -14.10 -13.29
CA HIS A 27 -2.67 -12.85 -14.00
C HIS A 27 -3.89 -12.15 -13.39
N ALA A 28 -3.66 -11.20 -12.49
CA ALA A 28 -4.60 -10.11 -12.32
C ALA A 28 -4.37 -9.13 -13.48
N VAL A 29 -5.11 -9.31 -14.57
CA VAL A 29 -5.09 -8.32 -15.66
C VAL A 29 -5.83 -7.08 -15.16
N LEU A 30 -5.09 -6.00 -14.93
CA LEU A 30 -5.66 -4.69 -14.63
C LEU A 30 -6.16 -4.08 -15.94
N ASP A 31 -7.42 -4.33 -16.28
CA ASP A 31 -8.07 -3.70 -17.42
C ASP A 31 -8.32 -2.20 -17.15
N GLY A 32 -8.02 -1.34 -18.13
CA GLY A 32 -8.48 0.06 -18.13
C GLY A 32 -7.41 1.15 -17.97
N ILE A 33 -6.13 0.81 -17.80
CA ILE A 33 -5.06 1.82 -17.79
C ILE A 33 -4.51 2.00 -19.20
N ARG A 34 -4.62 3.21 -19.74
CA ARG A 34 -4.09 3.58 -21.07
C ARG A 34 -2.97 4.61 -20.88
N GLY A 35 -1.76 4.26 -21.28
CA GLY A 35 -0.55 5.08 -21.23
C GLY A 35 0.65 4.27 -21.73
N GLU A 36 1.75 4.92 -22.16
CA GLU A 36 2.91 4.19 -22.72
C GLU A 36 3.61 3.30 -21.67
N TYR A 37 3.61 3.68 -20.38
CA TYR A 37 4.15 2.89 -19.27
C TYR A 37 3.38 3.16 -17.97
N PRO A 38 2.62 2.20 -17.41
CA PRO A 38 1.91 2.39 -16.15
C PRO A 38 2.85 2.36 -14.95
N PHE A 39 2.57 3.18 -13.94
CA PHE A 39 3.18 3.04 -12.62
C PHE A 39 2.52 1.86 -11.90
N THR A 40 3.30 1.04 -11.21
CA THR A 40 2.79 -0.15 -10.52
C THR A 40 3.35 -0.25 -9.11
N SER A 41 2.53 -0.69 -8.17
CA SER A 41 2.93 -0.98 -6.80
C SER A 41 2.29 -2.28 -6.33
N ILE A 42 3.05 -3.10 -5.60
CA ILE A 42 2.59 -4.38 -5.05
C ILE A 42 2.93 -4.40 -3.56
N SER A 43 2.04 -4.97 -2.76
CA SER A 43 2.29 -5.30 -1.36
C SER A 43 1.67 -6.64 -1.00
N HIS A 44 2.30 -7.34 -0.07
CA HIS A 44 1.73 -8.53 0.52
C HIS A 44 2.07 -8.61 2.01
N SER A 45 1.15 -9.14 2.79
CA SER A 45 1.39 -9.45 4.19
C SER A 45 0.48 -10.60 4.59
N GLY A 46 0.99 -11.55 5.36
CA GLY A 46 0.27 -12.80 5.66
C GLY A 46 -0.25 -13.47 4.38
N HIS A 47 -1.56 -13.61 4.28
CA HIS A 47 -2.26 -14.22 3.15
C HIS A 47 -2.85 -13.21 2.17
N LEU A 48 -2.65 -11.91 2.38
CA LEU A 48 -3.22 -10.86 1.55
C LEU A 48 -2.17 -10.35 0.56
N ILE A 49 -2.54 -10.29 -0.71
CA ILE A 49 -1.77 -9.61 -1.77
C ILE A 49 -2.62 -8.45 -2.29
N ALA A 50 -1.98 -7.31 -2.48
CA ALA A 50 -2.55 -6.13 -3.08
C ALA A 50 -1.64 -5.62 -4.20
N ALA A 51 -2.22 -5.24 -5.31
CA ALA A 51 -1.53 -4.61 -6.43
C ALA A 51 -2.34 -3.41 -6.92
N ALA A 52 -1.64 -2.34 -7.27
CA ALA A 52 -2.19 -1.16 -7.88
C ALA A 52 -1.37 -0.80 -9.12
N ALA A 53 -2.07 -0.29 -10.13
CA ALA A 53 -1.44 0.38 -11.24
C ALA A 53 -2.16 1.71 -11.53
N ALA A 54 -1.43 2.68 -12.06
CA ALA A 54 -1.98 3.98 -12.44
C ALA A 54 -1.20 4.63 -13.60
N ASP A 55 -1.79 5.66 -14.20
CA ASP A 55 -1.14 6.53 -15.20
C ASP A 55 -0.17 7.57 -14.59
N ARG A 56 -0.05 7.60 -13.27
CA ARG A 56 0.77 8.49 -12.46
C ARG A 56 1.30 7.75 -11.23
N PRO A 57 2.29 8.28 -10.48
CA PRO A 57 2.88 7.62 -9.32
C PRO A 57 1.83 7.06 -8.35
N VAL A 58 1.97 5.78 -8.01
CA VAL A 58 1.02 5.03 -7.18
C VAL A 58 1.78 4.14 -6.21
N GLY A 59 1.27 4.03 -4.99
CA GLY A 59 1.78 3.15 -3.95
C GLY A 59 0.66 2.43 -3.25
N ILE A 60 0.86 1.14 -2.99
CA ILE A 60 -0.09 0.34 -2.20
C ILE A 60 0.66 -0.40 -1.10
N ASP A 61 0.07 -0.44 0.08
CA ASP A 61 0.58 -1.27 1.16
C ASP A 61 -0.53 -1.97 1.93
N VAL A 62 -0.27 -3.21 2.35
CA VAL A 62 -1.14 -4.01 3.22
C VAL A 62 -0.33 -4.69 4.31
N GLU A 63 -0.84 -4.69 5.54
CA GLU A 63 -0.17 -5.29 6.69
C GLU A 63 -1.15 -6.09 7.56
N ALA A 64 -0.77 -7.33 7.84
CA ALA A 64 -1.44 -8.17 8.82
C ALA A 64 -1.09 -7.71 10.24
N THR A 65 -2.09 -7.57 11.11
CA THR A 65 -1.88 -7.32 12.53
C THR A 65 -1.31 -8.59 13.18
N LYS A 66 -0.14 -8.46 13.81
CA LYS A 66 0.57 -9.60 14.43
C LYS A 66 0.72 -9.37 15.95
N PRO A 67 0.24 -10.31 16.79
CA PRO A 67 0.52 -10.27 18.22
C PRO A 67 2.03 -10.22 18.49
N GLY A 68 2.45 -9.37 19.44
CA GLY A 68 3.85 -9.29 19.86
C GLY A 68 4.77 -8.48 18.94
N ARG A 69 4.28 -7.85 17.87
CA ARG A 69 5.08 -6.89 17.09
C ARG A 69 5.45 -5.70 18.01
N PRO A 70 6.72 -5.29 18.09
CA PRO A 70 7.16 -4.16 18.93
C PRO A 70 6.81 -2.82 18.25
N TRP A 71 5.53 -2.58 17.97
CA TRP A 71 5.05 -1.49 17.13
C TRP A 71 5.45 -0.10 17.66
N ARG A 72 5.49 0.08 18.98
CA ARG A 72 5.96 1.32 19.62
C ARG A 72 7.42 1.65 19.28
N ALA A 73 8.30 0.65 19.41
CA ALA A 73 9.71 0.81 19.12
C ALA A 73 9.96 1.09 17.63
N ILE A 74 9.19 0.44 16.75
CA ILE A 74 9.22 0.71 15.30
C ILE A 74 8.78 2.15 15.02
N ALA A 75 7.67 2.60 15.63
CA ALA A 75 7.15 3.95 15.44
C ALA A 75 8.14 5.03 15.89
N ILE A 76 8.72 4.88 17.08
CA ILE A 76 9.73 5.82 17.60
C ILE A 76 10.94 5.89 16.66
N ARG A 77 11.40 4.75 16.14
CA ARG A 77 12.53 4.75 15.19
C ARG A 77 12.18 5.40 13.86
N THR A 78 10.93 5.30 13.41
CA THR A 78 10.49 5.75 12.08
C THR A 78 10.08 7.22 12.09
N TRP A 79 9.33 7.66 13.11
CA TRP A 79 8.73 8.99 13.18
C TRP A 79 9.13 9.80 14.42
N GLY A 80 9.89 9.23 15.35
CA GLY A 80 10.29 9.91 16.59
C GLY A 80 9.17 10.06 17.63
N SER A 81 8.00 9.50 17.37
CA SER A 81 6.82 9.57 18.23
C SER A 81 6.08 8.23 18.31
N GLU A 82 5.30 8.05 19.36
CA GLU A 82 4.45 6.88 19.56
C GLU A 82 3.01 7.19 19.11
N PRO A 83 2.36 6.31 18.31
CA PRO A 83 0.94 6.45 18.01
C PRO A 83 0.08 6.10 19.22
N ALA A 84 -1.12 6.67 19.30
CA ALA A 84 -2.05 6.49 20.42
C ALA A 84 -2.58 5.06 20.57
N SER A 85 -2.48 4.24 19.52
CA SER A 85 -2.86 2.83 19.57
C SER A 85 -2.11 1.96 18.56
N GLU A 86 -2.13 0.64 18.75
CA GLU A 86 -1.62 -0.31 17.75
C GLU A 86 -2.38 -0.21 16.43
N LYS A 87 -3.68 0.06 16.48
CA LYS A 87 -4.49 0.27 15.27
C LYS A 87 -3.96 1.47 14.47
N GLU A 88 -3.75 2.59 15.14
CA GLU A 88 -3.20 3.80 14.51
C GLU A 88 -1.78 3.56 14.00
N PHE A 89 -0.96 2.78 14.71
CA PHE A 89 0.35 2.36 14.19
C PHE A 89 0.24 1.72 12.80
N TYR A 90 -0.62 0.72 12.62
CA TYR A 90 -0.75 0.05 11.32
C TYR A 90 -1.35 0.97 10.24
N GLU A 91 -2.23 1.91 10.61
CA GLU A 91 -2.75 2.93 9.69
C GLU A 91 -1.63 3.87 9.22
N LEU A 92 -0.82 4.40 10.13
CA LEU A 92 0.34 5.26 9.81
C LEU A 92 1.44 4.49 9.07
N TRP A 93 1.67 3.24 9.44
CA TRP A 93 2.68 2.39 8.84
C TRP A 93 2.36 2.08 7.38
N THR A 94 1.13 1.62 7.09
CA THR A 94 0.73 1.35 5.71
C THR A 94 0.70 2.62 4.86
N LEU A 95 0.36 3.77 5.44
CA LEU A 95 0.50 5.07 4.76
C LEU A 95 1.96 5.40 4.43
N HIS A 96 2.85 5.24 5.41
CA HIS A 96 4.29 5.51 5.24
C HIS A 96 4.89 4.64 4.13
N GLU A 97 4.64 3.33 4.17
CA GLU A 97 5.11 2.36 3.15
C GLU A 97 4.49 2.62 1.77
N ALA A 98 3.18 2.92 1.71
CA ALA A 98 2.53 3.24 0.44
C ALA A 98 3.13 4.52 -0.19
N LEU A 99 3.34 5.59 0.60
CA LEU A 99 4.00 6.80 0.12
C LEU A 99 5.44 6.56 -0.32
N PHE A 100 6.19 5.74 0.42
CA PHE A 100 7.55 5.35 0.07
C PHE A 100 7.59 4.63 -1.28
N LYS A 101 6.72 3.65 -1.49
CA LYS A 101 6.59 2.92 -2.76
C LYS A 101 6.18 3.83 -3.92
N ALA A 102 5.26 4.76 -3.70
CA ALA A 102 4.76 5.65 -4.74
C ALA A 102 5.83 6.62 -5.25
N ARG A 103 6.72 7.08 -4.37
CA ARG A 103 7.80 8.01 -4.74
C ARG A 103 8.90 7.35 -5.56
N GLY A 104 9.02 6.01 -5.53
CA GLY A 104 10.12 5.30 -6.18
C GLY A 104 11.49 5.64 -5.57
N GLU A 105 11.50 6.29 -4.41
CA GLU A 105 12.70 6.57 -3.64
C GLU A 105 13.16 5.25 -3.04
N GLY A 106 14.32 4.74 -3.47
CA GLY A 106 15.00 3.70 -2.70
C GLY A 106 15.33 4.21 -1.28
N LEU A 107 15.93 3.37 -0.42
CA LEU A 107 16.28 3.70 0.97
C LEU A 107 17.23 4.92 1.18
N SER A 108 17.55 5.71 0.15
CA SER A 108 18.68 6.64 0.12
C SER A 108 18.40 8.09 -0.32
N SER A 109 17.17 8.52 -0.57
CA SER A 109 16.92 9.90 -1.03
C SER A 109 16.17 10.74 0.00
N ALA A 110 16.81 11.83 0.44
CA ALA A 110 16.37 12.74 1.51
C ALA A 110 15.96 14.13 0.97
N ASN A 111 15.24 14.20 -0.15
CA ASN A 111 14.74 15.48 -0.69
C ASN A 111 13.22 15.43 -0.86
N CYS A 112 12.52 15.75 0.23
CA CYS A 112 11.07 15.89 0.28
C CYS A 112 10.63 17.25 -0.28
N GLN A 113 10.30 17.32 -1.56
CA GLN A 113 9.23 18.21 -2.01
C GLN A 113 7.99 17.34 -2.14
N LEU A 114 7.04 17.50 -1.21
CA LEU A 114 5.80 16.72 -1.21
C LEU A 114 4.95 17.14 -2.42
N PRO A 115 4.52 16.24 -3.31
CA PRO A 115 3.33 16.51 -4.08
C PRO A 115 2.09 16.11 -3.27
N THR A 116 0.97 16.71 -3.64
CA THR A 116 -0.39 16.45 -3.19
C THR A 116 -0.77 14.99 -3.48
N TRP A 117 -0.86 14.13 -2.46
CA TRP A 117 -1.28 12.72 -2.60
C TRP A 117 -2.78 12.55 -2.30
N ILE A 118 -3.47 11.72 -3.08
CA ILE A 118 -4.78 11.17 -2.73
C ILE A 118 -4.53 9.91 -1.90
N VAL A 119 -4.91 9.95 -0.63
CA VAL A 119 -4.77 8.82 0.31
C VAL A 119 -6.12 8.13 0.48
N THR A 120 -6.18 6.82 0.20
CA THR A 120 -7.40 6.02 0.34
C THR A 120 -7.13 4.76 1.15
N PRO A 121 -7.76 4.60 2.34
CA PRO A 121 -7.74 3.33 3.06
C PRO A 121 -8.38 2.22 2.21
N LEU A 122 -7.75 1.05 2.21
CA LEU A 122 -8.28 -0.13 1.51
C LEU A 122 -9.36 -0.82 2.35
N GLN A 123 -10.34 -1.41 1.67
CA GLN A 123 -11.24 -2.37 2.30
C GLN A 123 -10.49 -3.69 2.46
N THR A 124 -10.11 -4.03 3.69
CA THR A 124 -9.36 -5.24 4.03
C THR A 124 -10.11 -6.07 5.08
N PRO A 125 -9.76 -7.36 5.26
CA PRO A 125 -10.25 -8.13 6.41
C PRO A 125 -9.88 -7.45 7.75
N PRO A 126 -10.58 -7.75 8.86
CA PRO A 126 -10.41 -7.05 10.14
C PRO A 126 -8.98 -7.03 10.69
N ASP A 127 -8.24 -8.14 10.51
CA ASP A 127 -6.86 -8.32 10.98
C ASP A 127 -5.81 -7.77 10.00
N TYR A 128 -6.25 -6.91 9.09
CA TYR A 128 -5.40 -6.26 8.12
C TYR A 128 -5.66 -4.76 8.11
N LYS A 129 -4.61 -4.01 7.81
CA LYS A 129 -4.71 -2.62 7.37
C LYS A 129 -4.13 -2.50 5.98
N GLY A 130 -4.62 -1.54 5.23
CA GLY A 130 -4.07 -1.26 3.92
C GLY A 130 -4.37 0.16 3.48
N THR A 131 -3.44 0.72 2.71
CA THR A 131 -3.52 2.08 2.21
C THR A 131 -3.09 2.10 0.74
N LEU A 132 -3.84 2.81 -0.08
CA LEU A 132 -3.46 3.23 -1.42
C LEU A 132 -3.13 4.72 -1.38
N VAL A 133 -2.04 5.11 -2.05
CA VAL A 133 -1.75 6.49 -2.37
C VAL A 133 -1.56 6.65 -3.87
N VAL A 134 -2.10 7.73 -4.41
CA VAL A 134 -1.94 8.09 -5.82
C VAL A 134 -1.55 9.55 -5.87
N GLU A 135 -0.61 9.93 -6.73
CA GLU A 135 -0.32 11.33 -6.99
C GLU A 135 -1.59 12.04 -7.46
N LYS A 136 -1.86 13.24 -6.96
CA LYS A 136 -2.97 14.07 -7.43
C LYS A 136 -2.57 14.70 -8.77
N SER A 137 -3.46 14.60 -9.74
CA SER A 137 -3.39 15.31 -11.03
C SER A 137 -3.48 16.82 -10.88
#